data_AF-A0A7S4KTS4-F1
#
_entry.id   AF-A0A7S4KTS4-F1
#
_cell.length_a   1.000
_cell.length_b   1.000
_cell.length_c   1.000
_cell.angle_alpha   90.00
_cell.angle_beta   90.00
_cell.angle_gamma   90.00
#
_symmetry.space_group_name_H-M   'P 1'
#
loop_
_entity.id
_entity.type
_entity.pdbx_description
1 polymer ?
#
loop_
_entity_poly.entity_id
_entity_poly.type
_entity_poly.pdbx_seq_one_letter_code
_entity_poly.pdbx_strand_id
1 'polypeptide(L)'
;VGESVEKPLMYYNNNICGFINLLTVMDKKNSLNLIFSSSATVYGDPERLPLTEDCRTGGVVNPYGRTKLMIEEIIADCVVANNKMSVTRLRYFNPVGAHPSGEIGESPLGPPNNLLPV
;
A
#
# COMPACT_ATOMS: atom_id res chain seq x y z
N VAL A 1 0.85 -4.92 -10.87
CA VAL A 1 0.04 -6.00 -10.23
C VAL A 1 0.38 -7.38 -10.77
N GLY A 2 0.44 -7.57 -12.10
CA GLY A 2 0.77 -8.88 -12.72
C GLY A 2 2.09 -9.50 -12.22
N GLU A 3 3.17 -8.72 -12.17
CA GLU A 3 4.47 -9.21 -11.68
C GLU A 3 4.39 -9.79 -10.25
N SER A 4 3.52 -9.27 -9.39
CA SER A 4 3.37 -9.79 -8.03
C SER A 4 2.86 -11.23 -8.01
N VAL A 5 2.09 -11.64 -9.02
CA VAL A 5 1.62 -13.01 -9.19
C VAL A 5 2.76 -13.91 -9.66
N GLU A 6 3.64 -13.41 -10.52
CA GLU A 6 4.83 -14.13 -11.01
C GLU A 6 5.92 -14.26 -9.95
N LYS A 7 6.10 -13.22 -9.12
CA LYS A 7 7.16 -13.13 -8.10
C LYS A 7 6.60 -12.85 -6.70
N PRO A 8 5.73 -13.70 -6.14
CA PRO A 8 5.04 -13.40 -4.87
C PRO A 8 6.01 -13.18 -3.71
N LEU A 9 7.03 -14.04 -3.57
CA LEU A 9 7.99 -13.94 -2.45
C LEU A 9 8.79 -12.64 -2.48
N MET A 10 9.13 -12.13 -3.67
CA MET A 10 9.79 -10.84 -3.82
C MET A 10 8.92 -9.71 -3.25
N TYR A 11 7.61 -9.73 -3.54
CA TYR A 11 6.67 -8.73 -3.04
C TYR A 11 6.45 -8.85 -1.52
N TYR A 12 6.30 -10.07 -0.97
CA TYR A 12 6.19 -10.25 0.47
C TYR A 12 7.45 -9.80 1.20
N ASN A 13 8.63 -10.22 0.72
CA ASN A 13 9.90 -9.83 1.34
C ASN A 13 10.11 -8.31 1.30
N ASN A 14 9.87 -7.69 0.14
CA ASN A 14 10.04 -6.25 0.01
C ASN A 14 9.01 -5.47 0.84
N ASN A 15 7.73 -5.80 0.70
CA ASN A 15 6.67 -4.98 1.28
C ASN A 15 6.46 -5.29 2.76
N ILE A 16 6.38 -6.56 3.16
CA ILE A 16 6.11 -6.93 4.56
C ILE A 16 7.36 -6.79 5.40
N CYS A 17 8.45 -7.50 5.05
CA CYS A 17 9.66 -7.45 5.86
C CYS A 17 10.26 -6.04 5.88
N GLY A 18 10.26 -5.34 4.74
CA GLY A 18 10.69 -3.93 4.66
C GLY A 18 9.87 -3.02 5.58
N PHE A 19 8.55 -3.21 5.63
CA PHE A 19 7.68 -2.42 6.50
C PHE A 19 7.85 -2.76 8.00
N ILE A 20 8.02 -4.05 8.34
CA ILE A 20 8.34 -4.46 9.72
C ILE A 20 9.67 -3.84 10.18
N ASN A 21 10.68 -3.81 9.32
CA ASN A 21 11.95 -3.17 9.62
C ASN A 21 11.78 -1.66 9.90
N LEU A 22 10.95 -0.97 9.10
CA LEU A 22 10.62 0.43 9.33
C LEU A 22 9.96 0.63 10.69
N LEU A 23 8.89 -0.13 11.01
CA LEU A 23 8.19 -0.03 12.28
C LEU A 23 9.11 -0.32 13.47
N THR A 24 9.99 -1.31 13.34
CA THR A 24 10.98 -1.66 14.38
C THR A 24 11.92 -0.49 14.68
N VAL A 25 12.36 0.24 13.65
CA VAL A 25 13.21 1.43 13.84
C VAL A 25 12.40 2.60 14.40
N MET A 26 11.17 2.81 13.92
CA MET A 26 10.28 3.86 14.43
C MET A 26 10.02 3.69 15.93
N ASP A 27 9.75 2.47 16.38
CA ASP A 27 9.54 2.12 17.79
C ASP A 27 10.79 2.46 18.63
N LYS A 28 11.98 1.99 18.20
CA LYS A 28 13.26 2.32 18.86
C LYS A 28 13.56 3.82 18.94
N LYS A 29 13.01 4.61 18.02
CA LYS A 29 13.18 6.06 17.97
C LYS A 29 12.02 6.84 18.59
N ASN A 30 11.02 6.15 19.15
CA ASN A 30 9.78 6.75 19.65
C ASN A 30 9.10 7.64 18.59
N SER A 31 9.18 7.27 17.32
CA SER A 31 8.47 7.96 16.24
C SER A 31 7.03 7.48 16.18
N LEU A 32 6.10 8.39 16.41
CA LEU A 32 4.68 8.05 16.60
C LEU A 32 3.80 8.36 15.40
N ASN A 33 4.32 9.02 14.36
CA ASN A 33 3.51 9.48 13.22
C ASN A 33 3.86 8.69 11.95
N LEU A 34 2.84 8.15 11.29
CA LEU A 34 3.00 7.37 10.06
C LEU A 34 1.93 7.72 9.04
N ILE A 35 2.35 7.94 7.79
CA ILE A 35 1.45 7.94 6.63
C ILE A 35 1.78 6.70 5.80
N PHE A 36 0.81 5.81 5.64
CA PHE A 36 0.96 4.59 4.86
C PHE A 36 0.27 4.71 3.51
N SER A 37 1.06 4.53 2.44
CA SER A 37 0.56 4.40 1.07
C SER A 37 -0.06 3.01 0.87
N SER A 38 -1.36 2.90 1.16
CA SER A 38 -2.18 1.73 0.84
C SER A 38 -2.70 1.82 -0.61
N SER A 39 -3.65 0.96 -0.97
CA SER A 39 -4.24 0.92 -2.30
C SER A 39 -5.69 0.47 -2.26
N ALA A 40 -6.52 0.97 -3.18
CA ALA A 40 -7.89 0.50 -3.38
C ALA A 40 -7.97 -1.02 -3.67
N THR A 41 -6.86 -1.68 -4.04
CA THR A 41 -6.83 -3.14 -4.19
C THR A 41 -7.18 -3.91 -2.92
N VAL A 42 -7.11 -3.28 -1.73
CA VAL A 42 -7.49 -3.91 -0.46
C VAL A 42 -8.99 -4.19 -0.34
N TYR A 43 -9.82 -3.54 -1.16
CA TYR A 43 -11.25 -3.78 -1.23
C TYR A 43 -11.63 -5.05 -2.00
N GLY A 44 -10.68 -5.69 -2.71
CA GLY A 44 -10.96 -6.91 -3.46
C GLY A 44 -12.03 -6.69 -4.54
N ASP A 45 -13.04 -7.57 -4.56
CA ASP A 45 -14.23 -7.43 -5.40
C ASP A 45 -15.29 -6.60 -4.66
N PRO A 46 -15.60 -5.36 -5.12
CA PRO A 46 -16.42 -4.43 -4.37
C PRO A 46 -17.92 -4.81 -4.40
N GLU A 47 -18.55 -4.87 -3.22
CA GLU A 47 -19.99 -5.15 -3.09
C GLU A 47 -20.87 -4.01 -3.63
N ARG A 48 -20.34 -2.77 -3.67
CA ARG A 48 -21.05 -1.57 -4.14
C ARG A 48 -20.08 -0.50 -4.65
N LEU A 49 -20.61 0.42 -5.46
CA LEU A 49 -19.92 1.63 -5.92
C LEU A 49 -20.77 2.89 -5.61
N PRO A 50 -20.15 4.05 -5.34
CA PRO A 50 -18.70 4.26 -5.20
C PRO A 50 -18.14 3.58 -3.95
N LEU A 51 -16.84 3.28 -3.98
CA LEU A 51 -16.13 2.74 -2.82
C LEU A 51 -15.97 3.83 -1.74
N THR A 52 -16.30 3.47 -0.50
CA THR A 52 -16.06 4.28 0.71
C THR A 52 -15.18 3.49 1.67
N GLU A 53 -14.60 4.15 2.68
CA GLU A 53 -13.75 3.49 3.68
C GLU A 53 -14.50 2.44 4.50
N ASP A 54 -15.81 2.58 4.62
CA ASP A 54 -16.73 1.60 5.23
C ASP A 54 -16.94 0.33 4.40
N CYS A 55 -16.53 0.33 3.12
CA CYS A 55 -16.59 -0.87 2.30
C CYS A 55 -15.66 -1.94 2.88
N ARG A 56 -16.12 -3.19 2.82
CA ARG A 56 -15.35 -4.34 3.30
C ARG A 56 -13.99 -4.42 2.60
N THR A 57 -12.95 -4.64 3.39
CA THR A 57 -11.63 -5.03 2.91
C THR A 57 -11.45 -6.54 2.98
N GLY A 58 -10.62 -7.10 2.10
CA GLY A 58 -10.42 -8.55 1.99
C GLY A 58 -10.71 -9.06 0.58
N GLY A 59 -10.73 -10.38 0.40
CA GLY A 59 -10.98 -10.99 -0.91
C GLY A 59 -9.91 -10.65 -1.96
N VAL A 60 -8.70 -10.28 -1.53
CA VAL A 60 -7.67 -9.77 -2.43
C VAL A 60 -7.04 -10.91 -3.24
N VAL A 61 -7.13 -10.78 -4.57
CA VAL A 61 -6.80 -11.84 -5.53
C VAL A 61 -5.33 -11.91 -5.93
N ASN A 62 -4.53 -10.88 -5.65
CA ASN A 62 -3.11 -10.83 -6.03
C ASN A 62 -2.17 -10.58 -4.83
N PRO A 63 -0.91 -11.06 -4.89
CA PRO A 63 0.06 -10.88 -3.80
C PRO A 63 0.34 -9.43 -3.44
N TYR A 64 0.45 -8.51 -4.42
CA TYR A 64 0.65 -7.09 -4.13
C TYR A 64 -0.44 -6.52 -3.20
N GLY A 65 -1.71 -6.67 -3.57
CA GLY A 65 -2.82 -6.16 -2.77
C GLY A 65 -2.91 -6.88 -1.42
N ARG A 66 -2.58 -8.17 -1.36
CA ARG A 66 -2.51 -8.92 -0.10
C ARG A 66 -1.45 -8.34 0.84
N THR A 67 -0.29 -7.95 0.32
CA THR A 67 0.73 -7.28 1.16
C THR A 67 0.24 -5.95 1.73
N LYS A 68 -0.53 -5.16 0.95
CA LYS A 68 -1.11 -3.90 1.44
C LYS A 68 -2.12 -4.13 2.56
N LEU A 69 -3.01 -5.12 2.39
CA LEU A 69 -3.98 -5.49 3.42
C LEU A 69 -3.30 -5.95 4.71
N MET A 70 -2.33 -6.86 4.61
CA MET A 70 -1.56 -7.33 5.77
C MET A 70 -0.86 -6.20 6.51
N ILE A 71 -0.31 -5.21 5.78
CA ILE A 71 0.31 -4.05 6.41
C ILE A 71 -0.74 -3.19 7.14
N GLU A 72 -1.95 -3.00 6.58
CA GLU A 72 -3.02 -2.29 7.30
C GLU A 72 -3.40 -3.00 8.60
N GLU A 73 -3.42 -4.33 8.61
CA GLU A 73 -3.69 -5.15 9.80
C GLU A 73 -2.55 -5.04 10.83
N ILE A 74 -1.28 -5.15 10.40
CA ILE A 74 -0.11 -4.94 11.26
C ILE A 74 -0.14 -3.54 11.91
N ILE A 75 -0.45 -2.50 11.13
CA ILE A 75 -0.60 -1.13 11.64
C ILE A 75 -1.68 -1.07 12.71
N ALA A 76 -2.85 -1.71 12.48
CA ALA A 76 -3.95 -1.71 13.43
C ALA A 76 -3.53 -2.35 14.76
N ASP A 77 -2.81 -3.48 14.72
CA ASP A 77 -2.26 -4.13 15.91
C ASP A 77 -1.27 -3.23 16.65
N CYS A 78 -0.38 -2.52 15.93
CA CYS A 78 0.55 -1.57 16.54
C CYS A 78 -0.15 -0.40 17.23
N VAL A 79 -1.22 0.14 16.64
CA VAL A 79 -2.00 1.23 17.25
C VAL A 79 -2.75 0.75 18.49
N VAL A 80 -3.27 -0.48 18.49
CA VAL A 80 -3.89 -1.10 19.67
C VAL A 80 -2.86 -1.26 20.79
N ALA A 81 -1.64 -1.68 20.48
CA ALA A 81 -0.56 -1.84 21.46
C ALA A 81 -0.01 -0.50 21.98
N ASN A 82 0.00 0.54 21.15
CA ASN A 82 0.48 1.88 21.50
C ASN A 82 -0.48 2.96 21.00
N ASN A 83 -1.42 3.35 21.86
CA ASN A 83 -2.45 4.34 21.56
C ASN A 83 -1.93 5.77 21.28
N LYS A 84 -0.62 6.03 21.44
CA LYS A 84 0.00 7.31 21.08
C LYS A 84 0.38 7.38 19.60
N MET A 85 0.37 6.25 18.89
CA MET A 85 0.70 6.21 17.47
C MET A 85 -0.43 6.84 16.66
N SER A 86 -0.10 7.82 15.83
CA SER A 86 -0.99 8.48 14.88
C SER A 86 -0.70 7.97 13.47
N VAL A 87 -1.69 7.33 12.85
CA VAL A 87 -1.53 6.72 11.54
C VAL A 87 -2.62 7.14 10.57
N THR A 88 -2.23 7.54 9.37
CA THR A 88 -3.13 7.75 8.24
C THR A 88 -2.86 6.71 7.16
N ARG A 89 -3.90 5.95 6.78
CA ARG A 89 -3.83 4.96 5.68
C ARG A 89 -4.46 5.56 4.44
N LEU A 90 -3.66 5.82 3.41
CA LEU A 90 -4.14 6.42 2.17
C LEU A 90 -4.35 5.32 1.12
N ARG A 91 -5.60 4.98 0.83
CA ARG A 91 -5.95 3.96 -0.17
C ARG A 91 -6.06 4.61 -1.55
N TYR A 92 -4.92 4.76 -2.24
CA TYR A 92 -4.90 5.33 -3.58
C TYR A 92 -5.62 4.43 -4.59
N PHE A 93 -6.31 5.06 -5.52
CA PHE A 93 -6.86 4.39 -6.71
C PHE A 93 -5.76 4.28 -7.77
N ASN A 94 -6.00 4.80 -8.98
CA ASN A 94 -5.04 4.77 -10.07
C ASN A 94 -4.47 6.19 -10.26
N PRO A 95 -3.32 6.52 -9.65
CA PRO A 95 -2.64 7.78 -9.92
C PRO A 95 -2.14 7.78 -11.37
N VAL A 96 -2.34 8.90 -12.08
CA VAL A 96 -1.91 9.12 -13.46
C VAL A 96 -1.55 10.60 -13.66
N GLY A 97 -0.85 10.90 -14.76
CA GLY A 97 -0.40 12.25 -15.11
C GLY A 97 1.03 12.53 -14.67
N ALA A 98 1.44 13.79 -14.82
CA ALA A 98 2.78 14.28 -14.49
C ALA A 98 2.69 15.70 -13.94
N HIS A 99 3.80 16.22 -13.39
CA HIS A 99 3.84 17.62 -12.96
C HIS A 99 3.69 18.54 -14.18
N PRO A 100 2.92 19.65 -14.09
CA PRO A 100 2.64 20.52 -15.24
C PRO A 100 3.87 21.20 -15.85
N SER A 101 5.00 21.26 -15.15
CA SER A 101 6.27 21.73 -15.74
C SER A 101 6.85 20.77 -16.78
N GLY A 102 6.46 19.50 -16.77
CA GLY A 102 7.04 18.45 -17.62
C GLY A 102 8.40 17.93 -17.16
N GLU A 103 8.94 18.40 -16.03
CA GLU A 103 10.27 18.02 -15.55
C GLU A 103 10.27 16.72 -14.72
N ILE A 104 9.12 16.36 -14.15
CA ILE A 104 8.96 15.14 -13.34
C ILE A 104 7.65 14.43 -13.67
N GLY A 105 7.71 13.10 -13.74
CA GLY A 105 6.60 12.19 -14.05
C GLY A 105 6.94 10.75 -13.68
N GLU A 106 6.08 9.81 -14.06
CA GLU A 106 6.41 8.38 -13.96
C GLU A 106 7.59 8.08 -14.90
N SER A 107 8.55 7.29 -14.45
CA SER A 107 9.73 6.92 -15.25
C SER A 107 10.11 5.46 -14.93
N PRO A 108 9.31 4.49 -15.40
CA PRO A 108 9.51 3.09 -15.07
C PRO A 108 10.81 2.56 -15.70
N LEU A 109 11.51 1.69 -14.97
CA LEU A 109 12.66 0.95 -15.49
C LEU A 109 12.17 -0.33 -16.18
N GLY A 110 12.21 -0.36 -17.51
CA GLY A 110 11.73 -1.48 -18.31
C GLY A 110 10.33 -1.28 -18.91
N PRO A 111 9.72 -2.33 -19.48
CA PRO A 111 8.40 -2.20 -20.10
C PRO A 111 7.35 -1.78 -19.06
N PRO A 112 6.47 -0.82 -19.40
CA PRO A 112 5.48 -0.34 -18.47
C PRO A 112 4.46 -1.43 -18.12
N ASN A 113 4.19 -1.58 -16.82
CA ASN A 113 3.23 -2.55 -16.29
C ASN A 113 1.85 -1.93 -15.97
N ASN A 114 1.70 -0.62 -16.16
CA ASN A 114 0.47 0.14 -15.91
C ASN A 114 -0.25 0.47 -17.23
N LEU A 115 -1.58 0.61 -17.18
CA LEU A 115 -2.43 0.79 -18.37
C LEU A 115 -2.13 2.10 -19.14
N LEU A 116 -1.77 3.15 -18.40
CA LEU A 116 -1.29 4.41 -18.95
C LEU A 116 0.16 4.55 -18.51
N PRO A 117 1.15 4.17 -19.34
CA PRO A 117 2.49 4.71 -19.16
C PRO A 117 2.40 6.22 -19.38
N VAL A 118 2.81 7.00 -18.39
CA VAL A 118 3.26 8.36 -18.63
C VAL A 118 4.77 8.31 -18.79
#